data_AF-A0A094DLR9-F1
#
_entry.id   AF-A0A094DLR9-F1
#
_cell.length_a   1.000
_cell.length_b   1.000
_cell.length_c   1.000
_cell.angle_alpha   90.00
_cell.angle_beta   90.00
_cell.angle_gamma   90.00
#
_symmetry.space_group_name_H-M   'P 1'
#
loop_
_entity.id
_entity.type
_entity.pdbx_description
1 polymer ?
#
loop_
_entity_poly.entity_id
_entity_poly.type
_entity_poly.pdbx_seq_one_letter_code
_entity_poly.pdbx_strand_id
1 'polypeptide(L)'
;MANSKVSKELKDLYRVPDIINSVPNEVWEGVLSYLPSLSSSALRKSLGFKATTEDDHHRIWNYFFKSDSWLDTACISGVNPCLIGYDLNPLIYDKHSAFNVASEKNKKPKRLYLALIYGRDRSDAPVPSEFQSNELRELFYKSLQPWETRTTHDIVFANGARLNVSDIDQSAHNVSVPCPRQLVSRKLDGLHSAYLYWKDTEYRVQDIKPQDVTGIGKGFTKKNVSRIVALNWKHLPSGKVRQQVFCIAGMDRQTIAIKNDGKITSFEWRPEWKVFTENGWKSNILASIVKQRKAKRELQRKD
;
A
#
# COMPACT_ATOMS: atom_id res chain seq x y z
N MET A 1 -41.36 3.62 -0.80
CA MET A 1 -41.73 3.12 0.55
C MET A 1 -41.78 1.57 0.63
N ALA A 2 -41.27 0.81 -0.36
CA ALA A 2 -41.33 -0.66 -0.36
C ALA A 2 -40.16 -1.37 0.36
N ASN A 3 -39.04 -0.67 0.63
CA ASN A 3 -37.83 -1.29 1.20
C ASN A 3 -37.90 -1.65 2.69
N SER A 4 -38.81 -1.07 3.48
CA SER A 4 -38.85 -1.35 4.93
C SER A 4 -39.59 -2.65 5.27
N LYS A 5 -40.47 -3.13 4.38
CA LYS A 5 -41.27 -4.35 4.62
C LYS A 5 -40.45 -5.61 4.34
N VAL A 6 -39.72 -5.62 3.21
CA VAL A 6 -38.79 -6.70 2.83
C VAL A 6 -37.65 -6.85 3.85
N SER A 7 -37.13 -5.75 4.39
CA SER A 7 -36.10 -5.78 5.45
C SER A 7 -36.60 -6.36 6.78
N LYS A 8 -37.91 -6.26 7.05
CA LYS A 8 -38.51 -6.76 8.30
C LYS A 8 -38.81 -8.25 8.18
N GLU A 9 -39.39 -8.65 7.05
CA GLU A 9 -39.66 -10.06 6.73
C GLU A 9 -38.38 -10.89 6.62
N LEU A 10 -37.28 -10.34 6.07
CA LEU A 10 -35.98 -11.01 6.06
C LEU A 10 -35.38 -11.17 7.46
N LYS A 11 -35.59 -10.21 8.37
CA LYS A 11 -35.11 -10.34 9.76
C LYS A 11 -35.88 -11.39 10.55
N ASP A 12 -37.16 -11.58 10.24
CA ASP A 12 -38.01 -12.60 10.87
C ASP A 12 -37.75 -14.00 10.27
N LEU A 13 -37.53 -14.11 8.95
CA LEU A 13 -37.19 -15.39 8.29
C LEU A 13 -35.78 -15.89 8.62
N TYR A 14 -34.82 -14.97 8.79
CA TYR A 14 -33.45 -15.28 9.19
C TYR A 14 -33.21 -14.88 10.65
N ARG A 15 -34.16 -15.17 11.54
CA ARG A 15 -33.88 -15.18 12.98
C ARG A 15 -32.73 -16.15 13.20
N VAL A 16 -31.54 -15.59 13.35
CA VAL A 16 -30.33 -16.28 13.77
C VAL A 16 -30.69 -16.98 15.07
N PRO A 17 -30.75 -18.32 15.10
CA PRO A 17 -31.15 -19.03 16.31
C PRO A 17 -30.30 -18.58 17.49
N ASP A 18 -30.89 -18.40 18.67
CA ASP A 18 -30.15 -17.97 19.87
C ASP A 18 -28.98 -18.91 20.19
N ILE A 19 -29.05 -20.16 19.72
CA ILE A 19 -27.97 -21.16 19.73
C ILE A 19 -26.66 -20.62 19.14
N ILE A 20 -26.70 -19.77 18.10
CA ILE A 20 -25.50 -19.22 17.46
C ILE A 20 -24.71 -18.33 18.43
N ASN A 21 -25.39 -17.62 19.33
CA ASN A 21 -24.75 -16.82 20.38
C ASN A 21 -24.13 -17.69 21.50
N SER A 22 -24.49 -18.98 21.57
CA SER A 22 -23.93 -19.94 22.52
C SER A 22 -22.77 -20.78 21.97
N VAL A 23 -22.48 -20.65 20.67
CA VAL A 23 -21.36 -21.36 20.04
C VAL A 23 -20.04 -20.68 20.42
N PRO A 24 -19.07 -21.41 20.99
CA PRO A 24 -17.76 -20.86 21.35
C PRO A 24 -17.03 -20.26 20.15
N ASN A 25 -16.19 -19.25 20.40
CA ASN A 25 -15.47 -18.51 19.36
C ASN A 25 -14.60 -19.44 18.50
N GLU A 26 -14.01 -20.46 19.10
CA GLU A 26 -13.13 -21.43 18.46
C GLU A 26 -13.85 -22.21 17.36
N VAL A 27 -15.13 -22.51 17.56
CA VAL A 27 -15.97 -23.20 16.58
C VAL A 27 -16.32 -22.27 15.42
N TRP A 28 -16.59 -20.99 15.70
CA TRP A 28 -16.82 -19.98 14.68
C TRP A 28 -15.58 -19.72 13.83
N GLU A 29 -14.40 -19.65 14.43
CA GLU A 29 -13.14 -19.55 13.71
C GLU A 29 -12.93 -20.73 12.76
N GLY A 30 -13.25 -21.94 13.21
CA GLY A 30 -13.29 -23.13 12.37
C GLY A 30 -14.20 -22.96 11.15
N VAL A 31 -15.46 -22.55 11.34
CA VAL A 31 -16.42 -22.33 10.25
C VAL A 31 -15.96 -21.22 9.30
N LEU A 32 -15.44 -20.12 9.84
CA LEU A 32 -14.97 -18.97 9.07
C LEU A 32 -13.74 -19.31 8.22
N SER A 33 -12.90 -20.25 8.65
CA SER A 33 -11.72 -20.69 7.89
C SER A 33 -12.08 -21.36 6.55
N TYR A 34 -13.28 -21.93 6.44
CA TYR A 34 -13.79 -22.55 5.21
C TYR A 34 -14.54 -21.58 4.30
N LEU A 35 -14.75 -20.34 4.75
CA LEU A 35 -15.51 -19.34 4.02
C LEU A 35 -14.59 -18.38 3.26
N PRO A 36 -14.96 -17.94 2.04
CA PRO A 36 -14.21 -16.91 1.33
C PRO A 36 -14.08 -15.64 2.18
N SER A 37 -12.89 -15.02 2.20
CA SER A 37 -12.54 -13.88 3.06
C SER A 37 -13.50 -12.68 2.97
N LEU A 38 -14.19 -12.50 1.85
CA LEU A 38 -15.22 -11.48 1.65
C LEU A 38 -16.53 -11.76 2.40
N SER A 39 -16.85 -13.03 2.66
CA SER A 39 -18.11 -13.45 3.29
C SER A 39 -18.09 -13.41 4.83
N SER A 40 -16.89 -13.43 5.44
CA SER A 40 -16.73 -13.46 6.90
C SER A 40 -17.30 -12.22 7.59
N SER A 41 -17.18 -11.04 6.99
CA SER A 41 -17.64 -9.79 7.61
C SER A 41 -19.18 -9.66 7.67
N ALA A 42 -19.87 -10.09 6.61
CA ALA A 42 -21.33 -10.09 6.55
C ALA A 42 -21.90 -11.16 7.48
N LEU A 43 -21.28 -12.34 7.52
CA LEU A 43 -21.64 -13.42 8.42
C LEU A 43 -21.45 -12.98 9.88
N ARG A 44 -20.27 -12.48 10.27
CA ARG A 44 -19.99 -12.01 11.64
C ARG A 44 -21.02 -10.99 12.14
N LYS A 45 -21.42 -10.05 11.28
CA LYS A 45 -22.46 -9.07 11.61
C LYS A 45 -23.84 -9.72 11.81
N SER A 46 -24.20 -10.68 10.96
CA SER A 46 -25.45 -11.43 11.12
C SER A 46 -25.48 -12.23 12.42
N LEU A 47 -24.33 -12.76 12.84
CA LEU A 47 -24.17 -13.57 14.05
C LEU A 47 -23.88 -12.74 15.32
N GLY A 48 -23.94 -11.40 15.26
CA GLY A 48 -23.66 -10.54 16.41
C GLY A 48 -22.20 -10.52 16.87
N PHE A 49 -21.28 -11.10 16.08
CA PHE A 49 -19.86 -11.19 16.41
C PHE A 49 -19.16 -9.83 16.23
N LYS A 50 -18.53 -9.32 17.30
CA LYS A 50 -17.74 -8.10 17.27
C LYS A 50 -16.32 -8.43 16.85
N ALA A 51 -15.95 -8.06 15.61
CA ALA A 51 -14.61 -8.28 15.09
C ALA A 51 -13.53 -7.71 16.01
N THR A 52 -12.46 -8.47 16.23
CA THR A 52 -11.28 -8.05 16.97
C THR A 52 -10.38 -7.13 16.13
N THR A 53 -9.34 -6.54 16.72
CA THR A 53 -8.32 -5.79 15.97
C THR A 53 -7.50 -6.72 15.07
N GLU A 54 -7.18 -7.92 15.55
CA GLU A 54 -6.51 -8.99 14.81
C GLU A 54 -7.33 -9.42 13.59
N ASP A 55 -8.64 -9.56 13.73
CA ASP A 55 -9.55 -9.83 12.61
C ASP A 55 -9.47 -8.76 11.52
N ASP A 56 -9.48 -7.48 11.90
CA ASP A 56 -9.38 -6.37 10.95
C ASP A 56 -8.02 -6.33 10.27
N HIS A 57 -6.96 -6.63 11.02
CA HIS A 57 -5.60 -6.75 10.51
C HIS A 57 -5.50 -7.82 9.43
N HIS A 58 -5.91 -9.05 9.72
CA HIS A 58 -5.91 -10.14 8.74
C HIS A 58 -6.81 -9.83 7.55
N ARG A 59 -7.98 -9.21 7.78
CA ARG A 59 -8.89 -8.81 6.70
C ARG A 59 -8.25 -7.80 5.73
N ILE A 60 -7.47 -6.84 6.23
CA ILE A 60 -6.76 -5.86 5.38
C ILE A 60 -5.69 -6.55 4.54
N TRP A 61 -4.89 -7.45 5.12
CA TRP A 61 -3.88 -8.20 4.38
C TRP A 61 -4.50 -9.16 3.36
N ASN A 62 -5.58 -9.85 3.75
CA ASN A 62 -6.34 -10.75 2.88
C ASN A 62 -7.03 -10.05 1.70
N TYR A 63 -7.12 -8.71 1.74
CA TYR A 63 -7.61 -7.92 0.62
C TYR A 63 -6.64 -7.92 -0.58
N PHE A 64 -5.35 -8.14 -0.32
CA PHE A 64 -4.28 -8.18 -1.35
C PHE A 64 -3.63 -9.55 -1.49
N PHE A 65 -3.61 -10.34 -0.41
CA PHE A 65 -3.00 -11.66 -0.36
C PHE A 65 -4.08 -12.73 -0.19
N LYS A 66 -3.93 -13.86 -0.88
CA LYS A 66 -4.74 -15.07 -0.67
C LYS A 66 -4.04 -16.10 0.21
N SER A 67 -2.76 -15.87 0.51
CA SER A 67 -1.94 -16.72 1.36
C SER A 67 -0.86 -15.87 2.03
N ASP A 68 -0.56 -16.20 3.29
CA ASP A 68 0.42 -15.52 4.12
C ASP A 68 1.86 -15.98 3.85
N SER A 69 2.06 -16.97 2.97
CA SER A 69 3.35 -17.64 2.76
C SER A 69 4.50 -16.69 2.45
N TRP A 70 4.29 -15.72 1.56
CA TRP A 70 5.30 -14.71 1.25
C TRP A 70 5.51 -13.75 2.42
N LEU A 71 4.45 -13.33 3.11
CA LEU A 71 4.51 -12.39 4.22
C LEU A 71 5.31 -12.97 5.40
N ASP A 72 5.05 -14.24 5.74
CA ASP A 72 5.76 -14.95 6.79
C ASP A 72 7.21 -15.24 6.40
N THR A 73 7.47 -15.65 5.16
CA THR A 73 8.84 -15.87 4.66
C THR A 73 9.64 -14.58 4.69
N ALA A 74 9.03 -13.45 4.31
CA ALA A 74 9.67 -12.14 4.39
C ALA A 74 10.09 -11.79 5.84
N CYS A 75 9.20 -12.04 6.81
CA CYS A 75 9.51 -11.86 8.23
C CYS A 75 10.65 -12.74 8.72
N ILE A 76 10.69 -14.01 8.31
CA ILE A 76 11.77 -14.94 8.67
C ILE A 76 13.11 -14.46 8.08
N SER A 77 13.11 -13.97 6.86
CA SER A 77 14.29 -13.37 6.20
C SER A 77 14.64 -11.96 6.70
N GLY A 78 14.03 -11.50 7.80
CA GLY A 78 14.46 -10.31 8.55
C GLY A 78 13.86 -8.98 8.07
N VAL A 79 12.81 -8.99 7.25
CA VAL A 79 12.07 -7.76 6.89
C VAL A 79 10.61 -7.89 7.33
N ASN A 80 9.99 -6.80 7.77
CA ASN A 80 8.57 -6.82 8.13
C ASN A 80 7.75 -6.11 7.05
N PRO A 81 7.01 -6.83 6.19
CA PRO A 81 6.15 -6.21 5.19
C PRO A 81 5.25 -5.14 5.81
N CYS A 82 5.14 -3.99 5.15
CA CYS A 82 4.37 -2.87 5.63
C CYS A 82 3.53 -2.27 4.51
N LEU A 83 2.22 -2.18 4.74
CA LEU A 83 1.29 -1.42 3.91
C LEU A 83 1.31 0.04 4.38
N ILE A 84 1.36 0.97 3.43
CA ILE A 84 1.40 2.41 3.70
C ILE A 84 0.42 3.13 2.79
N GLY A 85 -0.34 4.03 3.39
CA GLY A 85 -1.19 4.97 2.68
C GLY A 85 -2.44 5.33 3.48
N TYR A 86 -2.96 6.52 3.26
CA TYR A 86 -4.16 7.02 3.93
C TYR A 86 -5.39 6.12 3.74
N ASP A 87 -5.48 5.40 2.62
CA ASP A 87 -6.64 4.54 2.35
C ASP A 87 -6.70 3.26 3.23
N LEU A 88 -5.73 3.04 4.13
CA LEU A 88 -5.85 2.05 5.22
C LEU A 88 -6.97 2.43 6.20
N ASN A 89 -7.16 3.73 6.48
CA ASN A 89 -8.17 4.19 7.42
C ASN A 89 -9.61 3.81 6.99
N PRO A 90 -10.04 4.07 5.74
CA PRO A 90 -11.29 3.53 5.21
C PRO A 90 -11.45 2.01 5.36
N LEU A 91 -10.38 1.22 5.21
CA LEU A 91 -10.49 -0.24 5.34
C LEU A 91 -10.87 -0.68 6.76
N ILE A 92 -10.52 0.09 7.79
CA ILE A 92 -10.90 -0.16 9.18
C ILE A 92 -12.27 0.43 9.49
N TYR A 93 -12.44 1.73 9.23
CA TYR A 93 -13.55 2.52 9.76
C TYR A 93 -14.79 2.47 8.86
N ASP A 94 -14.61 2.19 7.56
CA ASP A 94 -15.68 2.13 6.57
C ASP A 94 -15.72 0.76 5.90
N LYS A 95 -15.90 -0.27 6.74
CA LYS A 95 -15.93 -1.69 6.35
C LYS A 95 -16.95 -1.99 5.25
N HIS A 96 -17.99 -1.16 5.12
CA HIS A 96 -19.08 -1.37 4.17
C HIS A 96 -18.89 -0.63 2.85
N SER A 97 -18.40 0.62 2.85
CA SER A 97 -18.25 1.39 1.60
C SER A 97 -16.89 1.20 0.94
N ALA A 98 -15.83 0.92 1.72
CA ALA A 98 -14.48 0.72 1.17
C ALA A 98 -14.36 -0.58 0.35
N PHE A 99 -15.19 -1.59 0.65
CA PHE A 99 -15.18 -2.90 0.00
C PHE A 99 -16.32 -3.09 -1.00
N ASN A 100 -17.45 -2.39 -0.83
CA ASN A 100 -18.59 -2.45 -1.75
C ASN A 100 -18.61 -1.21 -2.65
N VAL A 101 -17.56 -1.03 -3.45
CA VAL A 101 -17.50 0.08 -4.40
C VAL A 101 -18.18 -0.29 -5.73
N ALA A 102 -19.36 -0.91 -5.67
CA ALA A 102 -20.29 -0.94 -6.80
C ALA A 102 -21.49 -0.08 -6.41
N SER A 103 -21.41 1.22 -6.71
CA SER A 103 -22.57 2.12 -6.55
C SER A 103 -23.37 2.14 -7.84
N GLU A 104 -24.66 1.79 -7.72
CA GLU A 104 -25.71 1.70 -8.74
C GLU A 104 -25.96 2.97 -9.59
N LYS A 105 -25.13 4.01 -9.48
CA LYS A 105 -25.27 5.27 -10.24
C LYS A 105 -23.92 5.86 -10.61
N ASN A 106 -23.34 5.43 -11.74
CA ASN A 106 -22.31 6.14 -12.56
C ASN A 106 -21.09 6.77 -11.86
N LYS A 107 -20.86 6.58 -10.56
CA LYS A 107 -19.66 7.07 -9.86
C LYS A 107 -18.62 5.98 -9.92
N LYS A 108 -17.53 6.25 -10.65
CA LYS A 108 -16.36 5.39 -10.67
C LYS A 108 -15.97 5.04 -9.23
N PRO A 109 -15.71 3.76 -8.93
CA PRO A 109 -15.33 3.37 -7.59
C PRO A 109 -14.14 4.19 -7.10
N LYS A 110 -14.19 4.64 -5.83
CA LYS A 110 -13.02 5.17 -5.14
C LYS A 110 -11.97 4.06 -5.12
N ARG A 111 -10.94 4.21 -5.97
CA ARG A 111 -9.85 3.25 -6.09
C ARG A 111 -8.90 3.47 -4.92
N LEU A 112 -8.83 2.46 -4.06
CA LEU A 112 -7.86 2.40 -2.97
C LEU A 112 -6.44 2.35 -3.55
N TYR A 113 -5.52 3.12 -2.97
CA TYR A 113 -4.11 3.12 -3.37
C TYR A 113 -3.20 3.04 -2.14
N LEU A 114 -2.43 1.95 -2.04
CA LEU A 114 -1.43 1.72 -1.00
C LEU A 114 -0.07 1.41 -1.62
N ALA A 115 0.99 1.56 -0.84
CA ALA A 115 2.31 1.04 -1.15
C ALA A 115 2.69 -0.08 -0.19
N LEU A 116 3.25 -1.16 -0.74
CA LEU A 116 3.86 -2.25 0.02
C LEU A 116 5.38 -2.05 0.02
N ILE A 117 5.96 -2.05 1.22
CA ILE A 117 7.42 -1.92 1.39
C ILE A 117 7.98 -3.03 2.27
N TYR A 118 9.28 -3.30 2.12
CA TYR A 118 10.07 -4.07 3.07
C TYR A 118 10.37 -3.20 4.28
N GLY A 119 9.64 -3.38 5.38
CA GLY A 119 9.97 -2.72 6.65
C GLY A 119 11.29 -3.22 7.22
N ARG A 120 12.43 -2.63 6.81
CA ARG A 120 13.83 -2.96 7.23
C ARG A 120 14.46 -2.02 8.26
N ASP A 121 14.93 -2.50 9.42
CA ASP A 121 15.31 -1.63 10.57
C ASP A 121 16.33 -0.52 10.25
N ARG A 122 17.05 -0.70 9.14
CA ARG A 122 17.97 0.25 8.54
C ARG A 122 17.55 0.52 7.10
N SER A 123 17.17 1.76 6.79
CA SER A 123 16.75 2.18 5.43
C SER A 123 17.91 2.17 4.41
N ASP A 124 19.14 2.22 4.92
CA ASP A 124 20.41 2.19 4.19
C ASP A 124 20.96 0.78 3.99
N ALA A 125 20.48 -0.22 4.76
CA ALA A 125 20.92 -1.59 4.58
C ALA A 125 20.41 -2.16 3.25
N PRO A 126 21.26 -2.88 2.48
CA PRO A 126 20.83 -3.53 1.26
C PRO A 126 19.70 -4.51 1.59
N VAL A 127 18.73 -4.61 0.69
CA VAL A 127 17.72 -5.66 0.78
C VAL A 127 18.46 -7.02 0.79
N PRO A 128 18.14 -7.95 1.71
CA PRO A 128 18.82 -9.25 1.75
C PRO A 128 18.78 -9.91 0.37
N SER A 129 19.88 -10.55 -0.03
CA SER A 129 20.04 -11.15 -1.37
C SER A 129 18.94 -12.16 -1.69
N GLU A 130 18.39 -12.84 -0.68
CA GLU A 130 17.24 -13.75 -0.78
C GLU A 130 16.01 -13.08 -1.42
N PHE A 131 15.78 -11.78 -1.18
CA PHE A 131 14.66 -11.06 -1.80
C PHE A 131 14.92 -10.64 -3.25
N GLN A 132 16.15 -10.80 -3.72
CA GLN A 132 16.51 -10.64 -5.12
C GLN A 132 16.35 -11.96 -5.90
N SER A 133 16.09 -13.07 -5.20
CA SER A 133 15.84 -14.37 -5.81
C SER A 133 14.55 -14.37 -6.63
N ASN A 134 14.55 -15.12 -7.73
CA ASN A 134 13.35 -15.28 -8.55
C ASN A 134 12.30 -16.09 -7.79
N GLU A 135 12.74 -17.02 -6.95
CA GLU A 135 11.91 -17.89 -6.12
C GLU A 135 11.01 -17.07 -5.19
N LEU A 136 11.57 -16.10 -4.46
CA LEU A 136 10.79 -15.28 -3.55
C LEU A 136 9.86 -14.31 -4.28
N ARG A 137 10.27 -13.82 -5.45
CA ARG A 137 9.40 -13.02 -6.34
C ARG A 137 8.23 -13.84 -6.87
N GLU A 138 8.48 -15.06 -7.31
CA GLU A 138 7.41 -15.96 -7.73
C GLU A 138 6.47 -16.27 -6.58
N LEU A 139 7.01 -16.51 -5.37
CA LEU A 139 6.20 -16.71 -4.17
C LEU A 139 5.31 -15.50 -3.91
N PHE A 140 5.85 -14.28 -3.99
CA PHE A 140 5.08 -13.04 -3.87
C PHE A 140 3.87 -13.04 -4.82
N TYR A 141 4.10 -13.21 -6.13
CA TYR A 141 3.02 -13.18 -7.11
C TYR A 141 2.02 -14.33 -6.94
N LYS A 142 2.48 -15.51 -6.52
CA LYS A 142 1.62 -16.66 -6.22
C LYS A 142 0.78 -16.43 -4.96
N SER A 143 1.22 -15.63 -4.00
CA SER A 143 0.50 -15.29 -2.77
C SER A 143 -0.55 -14.19 -2.93
N LEU A 144 -0.55 -13.44 -4.03
CA LEU A 144 -1.51 -12.36 -4.27
C LEU A 144 -2.92 -12.86 -4.62
N GLN A 145 -3.91 -12.04 -4.28
CA GLN A 145 -5.26 -12.13 -4.82
C GLN A 145 -5.26 -11.98 -6.35
N PRO A 146 -6.31 -12.43 -7.06
CA PRO A 146 -6.44 -12.23 -8.50
C PRO A 146 -6.32 -10.75 -8.89
N TRP A 147 -5.47 -10.47 -9.89
CA TRP A 147 -5.20 -9.13 -10.39
C TRP A 147 -5.37 -9.04 -11.90
N GLU A 148 -5.79 -7.87 -12.38
CA GLU A 148 -6.18 -7.64 -13.78
C GLU A 148 -5.02 -7.12 -14.61
N THR A 149 -4.29 -6.14 -14.07
CA THR A 149 -3.22 -5.45 -14.78
C THR A 149 -2.06 -5.15 -13.87
N ARG A 150 -0.87 -5.06 -14.47
CA ARG A 150 0.37 -4.70 -13.79
C ARG A 150 1.14 -3.69 -14.62
N THR A 151 1.60 -2.64 -13.96
CA THR A 151 2.57 -1.68 -14.50
C THR A 151 3.96 -1.98 -13.94
N THR A 152 4.97 -1.15 -14.23
CA THR A 152 6.30 -1.32 -13.60
C THR A 152 6.25 -1.22 -12.06
N HIS A 153 5.24 -0.53 -11.51
CA HIS A 153 5.22 -0.15 -10.12
C HIS A 153 3.97 -0.60 -9.38
N ASP A 154 2.84 -0.72 -10.07
CA ASP A 154 1.53 -0.98 -9.46
C ASP A 154 0.91 -2.29 -9.98
N ILE A 155 0.26 -3.01 -9.08
CA ILE A 155 -0.66 -4.11 -9.36
C ILE A 155 -2.09 -3.61 -9.15
N VAL A 156 -2.97 -3.87 -10.12
CA VAL A 156 -4.40 -3.54 -10.04
C VAL A 156 -5.19 -4.82 -9.85
N PHE A 157 -5.88 -4.92 -8.71
CA PHE A 157 -6.66 -6.10 -8.34
C PHE A 157 -8.05 -6.09 -8.97
N ALA A 158 -8.70 -7.25 -9.06
CA ALA A 158 -10.06 -7.38 -9.60
C ALA A 158 -11.10 -6.56 -8.80
N ASN A 159 -10.82 -6.24 -7.55
CA ASN A 159 -11.63 -5.34 -6.72
C ASN A 159 -11.39 -3.84 -6.99
N GLY A 160 -10.52 -3.50 -7.97
CA GLY A 160 -10.17 -2.13 -8.35
C GLY A 160 -9.11 -1.46 -7.46
N ALA A 161 -8.65 -2.13 -6.42
CA ALA A 161 -7.57 -1.64 -5.57
C ALA A 161 -6.24 -1.62 -6.31
N ARG A 162 -5.35 -0.72 -5.90
CA ARG A 162 -4.00 -0.59 -6.43
C ARG A 162 -2.99 -0.72 -5.32
N LEU A 163 -2.01 -1.60 -5.53
CA LEU A 163 -0.88 -1.78 -4.64
C LEU A 163 0.41 -1.46 -5.39
N ASN A 164 1.13 -0.45 -4.92
CA ASN A 164 2.48 -0.19 -5.39
C ASN A 164 3.45 -1.21 -4.77
N VAL A 165 4.23 -1.87 -5.61
CA VAL A 165 5.15 -2.95 -5.26
C VAL A 165 6.59 -2.61 -5.65
N SER A 166 6.90 -1.33 -5.87
CA SER A 166 8.21 -0.93 -6.41
C SER A 166 9.37 -1.24 -5.46
N ASP A 167 9.14 -1.22 -4.15
CA ASP A 167 10.17 -1.62 -3.19
C ASP A 167 10.52 -3.11 -3.33
N ILE A 168 9.52 -3.93 -3.67
CA ILE A 168 9.65 -5.38 -3.89
C ILE A 168 10.38 -5.67 -5.21
N ASP A 169 10.04 -4.93 -6.27
CA ASP A 169 10.56 -5.16 -7.63
C ASP A 169 11.89 -4.46 -7.93
N GLN A 170 12.22 -3.35 -7.27
CA GLN A 170 13.39 -2.53 -7.62
C GLN A 170 14.45 -2.48 -6.53
N SER A 171 14.11 -2.84 -5.28
CA SER A 171 15.03 -2.81 -4.14
C SER A 171 15.77 -1.46 -3.99
N ALA A 172 15.13 -0.36 -4.39
CA ALA A 172 15.74 0.96 -4.43
C ALA A 172 15.56 1.71 -3.09
N HIS A 173 16.45 2.66 -2.78
CA HIS A 173 16.31 3.49 -1.58
C HIS A 173 15.05 4.39 -1.60
N ASN A 174 14.58 4.75 -2.79
CA ASN A 174 13.34 5.50 -3.00
C ASN A 174 12.32 4.59 -3.69
N VAL A 175 11.08 4.63 -3.21
CA VAL A 175 9.98 3.84 -3.79
C VAL A 175 9.31 4.66 -4.87
N SER A 176 9.33 4.16 -6.10
CA SER A 176 8.70 4.88 -7.20
C SER A 176 7.18 4.69 -7.17
N VAL A 177 6.45 5.80 -7.11
CA VAL A 177 4.98 5.82 -7.11
C VAL A 177 4.49 6.81 -8.17
N PRO A 178 3.52 6.45 -9.03
CA PRO A 178 3.06 7.37 -10.08
C PRO A 178 2.45 8.68 -9.55
N CYS A 179 1.84 8.65 -8.36
CA CYS A 179 1.21 9.80 -7.75
C CYS A 179 1.40 9.82 -6.22
N PRO A 180 2.55 10.30 -5.70
CA PRO A 180 2.88 10.24 -4.28
C PRO A 180 1.83 10.88 -3.36
N ARG A 181 1.17 11.95 -3.83
CA ARG A 181 0.05 12.59 -3.12
C ARG A 181 -1.14 11.68 -2.81
N GLN A 182 -1.27 10.52 -3.48
CA GLN A 182 -2.34 9.56 -3.20
C GLN A 182 -2.10 8.80 -1.89
N LEU A 183 -0.85 8.72 -1.43
CA LEU A 183 -0.52 8.09 -0.16
C LEU A 183 -0.96 8.92 1.05
N VAL A 184 -1.32 10.20 0.86
CA VAL A 184 -1.70 11.10 1.95
C VAL A 184 -3.05 11.76 1.70
N SER A 185 -3.73 12.12 2.79
CA SER A 185 -4.94 12.93 2.73
C SER A 185 -4.83 14.16 3.61
N ARG A 186 -5.62 15.20 3.28
CA ARG A 186 -5.65 16.44 4.06
C ARG A 186 -6.76 16.33 5.11
N LYS A 187 -6.40 16.47 6.39
CA LYS A 187 -7.31 16.75 7.51
C LYS A 187 -7.08 18.20 7.98
N LEU A 188 -7.82 18.64 8.99
CA LEU A 188 -7.81 20.04 9.47
C LEU A 188 -6.41 20.54 9.88
N ASP A 189 -5.62 19.66 10.47
CA ASP A 189 -4.30 19.88 11.05
C ASP A 189 -3.14 19.58 10.09
N GLY A 190 -3.41 19.07 8.88
CA GLY A 190 -2.38 18.89 7.86
C GLY A 190 -2.55 17.64 7.00
N LEU A 191 -1.42 17.10 6.50
CA LEU A 191 -1.40 15.89 5.70
C LEU A 191 -1.21 14.68 6.59
N HIS A 192 -2.03 13.65 6.40
CA HIS A 192 -1.98 12.41 7.17
C HIS A 192 -1.78 11.23 6.22
N SER A 193 -1.12 10.20 6.74
CA SER A 193 -1.09 8.87 6.15
C SER A 193 -1.38 7.85 7.24
N ALA A 194 -1.25 6.58 6.91
CA ALA A 194 -1.31 5.49 7.85
C ALA A 194 -0.37 4.36 7.41
N TYR A 195 -0.04 3.48 8.32
CA TYR A 195 0.72 2.26 8.03
C TYR A 195 0.17 1.06 8.81
N LEU A 196 0.46 -0.14 8.30
CA LEU A 196 0.12 -1.41 8.91
C LEU A 196 1.26 -2.41 8.64
N TYR A 197 1.85 -2.96 9.70
CA TYR A 197 2.85 -4.03 9.57
C TYR A 197 2.18 -5.40 9.46
N TRP A 198 2.88 -6.40 8.90
CA TRP A 198 2.35 -7.77 8.86
C TRP A 198 2.38 -8.40 10.24
N LYS A 199 3.55 -8.42 10.88
CA LYS A 199 3.70 -8.85 12.28
C LYS A 199 3.72 -7.62 13.17
N ASP A 200 2.53 -7.13 13.53
CA ASP A 200 2.33 -6.10 14.55
C ASP A 200 1.71 -6.75 15.79
N THR A 201 2.33 -6.61 16.96
CA THR A 201 1.81 -7.16 18.23
C THR A 201 0.48 -6.52 18.64
N GLU A 202 0.21 -5.31 18.18
CA GLU A 202 -1.02 -4.59 18.50
C GLU A 202 -2.09 -4.76 17.42
N TYR A 203 -1.75 -5.41 16.28
CA TYR A 203 -2.64 -5.65 15.14
C TYR A 203 -3.43 -4.40 14.70
N ARG A 204 -2.81 -3.22 14.78
CA ARG A 204 -3.50 -1.95 14.54
C ARG A 204 -2.86 -1.17 13.42
N VAL A 205 -3.70 -0.54 12.62
CA VAL A 205 -3.25 0.53 11.73
C VAL A 205 -2.87 1.72 12.59
N GLN A 206 -1.75 2.34 12.25
CA GLN A 206 -1.21 3.48 12.96
C GLN A 206 -1.19 4.70 12.06
N ASP A 207 -1.57 5.84 12.61
CA ASP A 207 -1.60 7.11 11.89
C ASP A 207 -0.18 7.69 11.75
N ILE A 208 0.12 8.18 10.55
CA ILE A 208 1.26 9.07 10.30
C ILE A 208 0.75 10.49 10.37
N LYS A 209 1.19 11.20 11.41
CA LYS A 209 0.72 12.55 11.75
C LYS A 209 1.33 13.62 10.85
N PRO A 210 0.77 14.84 10.80
CA PRO A 210 1.24 15.90 9.91
C PRO A 210 2.70 16.29 10.05
N GLN A 211 3.25 16.29 11.27
CA GLN A 211 4.66 16.56 11.50
C GLN A 211 5.60 15.51 10.91
N ASP A 212 5.07 14.32 10.62
CA ASP A 212 5.80 13.18 10.08
C ASP A 212 5.63 13.03 8.56
N VAL A 213 4.92 13.96 7.92
CA VAL A 213 4.72 14.00 6.46
C VAL A 213 5.48 15.18 5.86
N THR A 214 6.46 14.88 5.02
CA THR A 214 7.32 15.89 4.38
C THR A 214 7.18 15.85 2.86
N GLY A 215 7.11 17.01 2.22
CA GLY A 215 7.15 17.16 0.75
C GLY A 215 8.18 18.20 0.31
N ILE A 216 8.03 18.74 -0.89
CA ILE A 216 8.88 19.82 -1.41
C ILE A 216 8.50 21.16 -0.76
N GLY A 217 9.47 21.83 -0.12
CA GLY A 217 9.34 23.20 0.37
C GLY A 217 8.57 23.35 1.68
N LYS A 218 8.11 24.57 1.98
CA LYS A 218 7.32 24.88 3.19
C LYS A 218 5.84 24.65 2.91
N GLY A 219 5.16 23.85 3.75
CA GLY A 219 3.70 23.83 3.83
C GLY A 219 3.04 22.45 3.73
N PHE A 220 1.89 22.33 4.37
CA PHE A 220 1.07 21.13 4.50
C PHE A 220 0.12 20.89 3.31
N THR A 221 0.53 21.28 2.10
CA THR A 221 -0.37 21.26 0.93
C THR A 221 -0.13 20.03 0.06
N LYS A 222 -1.19 19.55 -0.61
CA LYS A 222 -1.10 18.46 -1.59
C LYS A 222 -0.19 18.79 -2.79
N LYS A 223 0.08 20.07 -3.07
CA LYS A 223 1.01 20.50 -4.12
C LYS A 223 2.45 20.13 -3.75
N ASN A 224 2.81 20.30 -2.48
CA ASN A 224 4.16 20.02 -1.97
C ASN A 224 4.49 18.53 -2.01
N VAL A 225 3.49 17.67 -1.86
CA VAL A 225 3.65 16.21 -1.91
C VAL A 225 3.31 15.59 -3.28
N SER A 226 3.09 16.41 -4.31
CA SER A 226 2.59 15.94 -5.60
C SER A 226 3.58 15.09 -6.39
N ARG A 227 4.88 15.35 -6.22
CA ARG A 227 5.97 14.68 -6.93
C ARG A 227 6.82 13.79 -6.04
N ILE A 228 6.75 14.03 -4.73
CA ILE A 228 7.46 13.27 -3.72
C ILE A 228 6.82 13.47 -2.37
N VAL A 229 6.81 12.42 -1.56
CA VAL A 229 6.46 12.47 -0.15
C VAL A 229 7.46 11.62 0.64
N ALA A 230 7.99 12.16 1.72
CA ALA A 230 8.61 11.38 2.77
C ALA A 230 7.62 11.19 3.91
N LEU A 231 7.56 9.97 4.39
CA LEU A 231 6.76 9.59 5.54
C LEU A 231 7.72 9.11 6.62
N ASN A 232 7.58 9.66 7.82
CA ASN A 232 8.32 9.24 8.99
C ASN A 232 7.38 8.45 9.91
N TRP A 233 7.83 7.34 10.48
CA TRP A 233 7.06 6.65 11.53
C TRP A 233 7.95 5.75 12.37
N LYS A 234 7.47 5.38 13.54
CA LYS A 234 8.16 4.45 14.44
C LYS A 234 7.41 3.13 14.40
N HIS A 235 7.95 2.10 13.75
CA HIS A 235 7.52 0.75 14.08
C HIS A 235 8.43 -0.36 13.54
N LEU A 236 9.11 -0.96 14.50
CA LEU A 236 9.62 -2.33 14.60
C LEU A 236 9.95 -2.51 16.09
N PRO A 237 10.21 -3.72 16.60
CA PRO A 237 10.67 -3.90 17.98
C PRO A 237 11.86 -3.00 18.38
N SER A 238 12.63 -2.52 17.40
CA SER A 238 13.75 -1.60 17.59
C SER A 238 13.37 -0.19 18.07
N GLY A 239 12.11 0.25 17.93
CA GLY A 239 11.65 1.59 18.31
C GLY A 239 12.24 2.75 17.47
N LYS A 240 13.01 2.45 16.42
CA LYS A 240 13.67 3.46 15.59
C LYS A 240 12.70 4.15 14.65
N VAL A 241 12.88 5.47 14.49
CA VAL A 241 12.16 6.25 13.47
C VAL A 241 12.67 5.83 12.10
N ARG A 242 11.73 5.52 11.21
CA ARG A 242 11.98 5.25 9.81
C ARG A 242 11.51 6.40 8.99
N GLN A 243 12.25 6.64 7.92
CA GLN A 243 11.82 7.52 6.85
C GLN A 243 11.78 6.72 5.56
N GLN A 244 10.63 6.75 4.89
CA GLN A 244 10.50 6.24 3.54
C GLN A 244 10.15 7.36 2.59
N VAL A 245 10.90 7.42 1.48
CA VAL A 245 10.69 8.40 0.42
C VAL A 245 9.96 7.72 -0.74
N PHE A 246 8.88 8.34 -1.18
CA PHE A 246 8.09 7.93 -2.33
C PHE A 246 8.14 9.03 -3.40
N CYS A 247 8.59 8.73 -4.61
CA CYS A 247 8.77 9.71 -5.68
C CYS A 247 8.19 9.25 -7.01
N ILE A 248 7.86 10.19 -7.89
CA ILE A 248 7.54 9.82 -9.28
C ILE A 248 8.76 9.22 -9.98
N ALA A 249 8.50 8.34 -10.94
CA ALA A 249 9.55 7.70 -11.75
C ALA A 249 10.52 8.73 -12.33
N GLY A 250 11.81 8.45 -12.20
CA GLY A 250 12.86 9.31 -12.71
C GLY A 250 13.26 10.47 -11.81
N MET A 251 12.63 10.69 -10.66
CA MET A 251 13.16 11.60 -9.64
C MET A 251 14.08 10.83 -8.70
N ASP A 252 15.27 11.36 -8.44
CA ASP A 252 16.15 10.85 -7.40
C ASP A 252 16.34 11.85 -6.27
N ARG A 253 16.66 11.31 -5.10
CA ARG A 253 17.01 12.10 -3.92
C ARG A 253 18.43 12.61 -4.12
N GLN A 254 18.63 13.94 -4.14
CA GLN A 254 19.96 14.48 -3.84
C GLN A 254 20.23 14.21 -2.35
N THR A 255 21.13 13.26 -2.10
CA THR A 255 21.14 12.41 -0.90
C THR A 255 21.42 13.12 0.42
N ILE A 256 21.81 14.39 0.47
CA ILE A 256 22.33 15.04 1.71
C ILE A 256 21.45 16.18 2.24
N ALA A 257 20.37 16.58 1.56
CA ALA A 257 19.61 17.78 1.94
C ALA A 257 18.34 17.49 2.76
N ILE A 258 18.29 16.37 3.48
CA ILE A 258 17.44 16.27 4.66
C ILE A 258 18.24 16.94 5.76
N LYS A 259 18.03 18.24 5.93
CA LYS A 259 18.63 18.97 7.06
C LYS A 259 18.23 18.26 8.36
N ASN A 260 18.96 18.53 9.43
CA ASN A 260 18.71 17.99 10.78
C ASN A 260 17.25 18.17 11.28
N ASP A 261 16.42 18.93 10.57
CA ASP A 261 14.99 19.15 10.82
C ASP A 261 14.03 18.21 10.03
N GLY A 262 14.54 17.20 9.31
CA GLY A 262 13.71 16.21 8.61
C GLY A 262 13.03 16.71 7.31
N LYS A 263 13.42 17.88 6.81
CA LYS A 263 12.81 18.50 5.61
C LYS A 263 13.54 18.13 4.32
N ILE A 264 12.80 17.83 3.25
CA ILE A 264 13.41 17.68 1.93
C ILE A 264 13.43 19.01 1.18
N THR A 265 14.61 19.45 0.78
CA THR A 265 14.83 20.81 0.25
C THR A 265 15.04 20.87 -1.27
N SER A 266 15.51 19.79 -1.91
CA SER A 266 15.71 19.73 -3.37
C SER A 266 15.67 18.28 -3.88
N PHE A 267 15.53 18.14 -5.21
CA PHE A 267 15.57 16.87 -5.95
C PHE A 267 16.20 17.09 -7.31
N GLU A 268 16.71 16.01 -7.90
CA GLU A 268 17.19 16.00 -9.27
C GLU A 268 16.44 14.96 -10.10
N TRP A 269 16.28 15.28 -11.38
CA TRP A 269 15.83 14.28 -12.34
C TRP A 269 16.99 13.36 -12.67
N ARG A 270 16.74 12.06 -12.61
CA ARG A 270 17.65 11.06 -13.16
C ARG A 270 17.95 11.43 -14.61
N PRO A 271 19.22 11.34 -15.00
CA PRO A 271 19.60 11.73 -16.35
C PRO A 271 18.89 10.91 -17.43
N GLU A 272 18.58 9.64 -17.13
CA GLU A 272 17.75 8.77 -17.94
C GLU A 272 16.80 7.97 -17.05
N TRP A 273 15.56 7.77 -17.51
CA TRP A 273 14.63 6.83 -16.89
C TRP A 273 13.62 6.31 -17.90
N LYS A 274 13.08 5.13 -17.63
CA LYS A 274 12.03 4.48 -18.42
C LYS A 274 11.10 3.72 -17.50
N VAL A 275 9.80 3.85 -17.70
CA VAL A 275 8.74 3.21 -16.90
C VAL A 275 7.59 2.79 -17.80
N PHE A 276 7.02 1.62 -17.56
CA PHE A 276 5.81 1.15 -18.23
C PHE A 276 4.58 1.57 -17.40
N THR A 277 3.67 2.32 -18.01
CA THR A 277 2.43 2.82 -17.41
C THR A 277 1.22 2.18 -18.10
N GLU A 278 0.01 2.43 -17.58
CA GLU A 278 -1.24 2.04 -18.25
C GLU A 278 -1.34 2.55 -19.70
N ASN A 279 -0.68 3.68 -20.01
CA ASN A 279 -0.65 4.27 -21.36
C ASN A 279 0.61 3.88 -22.15
N GLY A 280 1.29 2.80 -21.77
CA GLY A 280 2.52 2.32 -22.39
C GLY A 280 3.80 2.89 -21.78
N TRP A 281 4.91 2.72 -22.51
CA TRP A 281 6.24 3.15 -22.08
C TRP A 281 6.37 4.67 -22.05
N LYS A 282 6.85 5.20 -20.93
CA LYS A 282 7.31 6.58 -20.79
C LYS A 282 8.81 6.57 -20.49
N SER A 283 9.54 7.52 -21.07
CA SER A 283 10.95 7.70 -20.78
C SER A 283 11.33 9.17 -20.86
N ASN A 284 12.37 9.55 -20.14
CA ASN A 284 13.05 10.82 -20.35
C ASN A 284 14.55 10.55 -20.45
N ILE A 285 15.21 11.26 -21.36
CA ILE A 285 16.66 11.32 -21.48
C ILE A 285 16.98 12.81 -21.50
N LEU A 286 17.76 13.28 -20.53
CA LEU A 286 18.13 14.69 -20.47
C LEU A 286 18.81 15.12 -21.79
N ALA A 287 18.45 16.30 -22.29
CA ALA A 287 18.96 16.83 -23.55
C ALA A 287 20.50 16.87 -23.60
N SER A 288 21.14 17.08 -22.45
CA SER A 288 22.60 17.01 -22.28
C SER A 288 23.18 15.65 -22.66
N ILE A 289 22.54 14.55 -22.26
CA ILE A 289 22.98 13.19 -22.61
C ILE A 289 22.69 12.88 -24.08
N VAL A 290 21.55 13.32 -24.60
CA VAL A 290 21.25 13.19 -26.04
C VAL A 290 22.36 13.86 -26.86
N LYS A 291 22.80 15.05 -26.45
CA LYS A 291 23.89 15.79 -27.10
C LYS A 291 25.23 15.05 -27.01
N GLN A 292 25.59 14.53 -25.84
CA GLN A 292 26.82 13.73 -25.66
C GLN A 292 26.83 12.45 -26.51
N ARG A 293 25.70 11.73 -26.58
CA ARG A 293 25.58 10.51 -27.40
C ARG A 293 25.70 10.81 -28.89
N LYS A 294 25.15 11.93 -29.36
CA LYS A 294 25.31 12.38 -30.76
C LYS A 294 26.77 12.70 -31.07
N ALA A 295 27.43 13.48 -30.23
CA ALA A 295 28.85 13.82 -30.40
C ALA A 295 29.75 12.56 -30.42
N LYS A 296 29.49 11.59 -29.53
CA LYS A 296 30.23 10.32 -29.52
C LYS A 296 30.03 9.49 -30.80
N ARG A 297 28.80 9.44 -31.33
CA ARG A 297 28.51 8.75 -32.60
C ARG A 297 29.13 9.45 -33.81
N GLU A 298 29.22 10.77 -33.80
CA GLU A 298 29.88 11.53 -34.87
C GLU A 298 31.38 11.32 -34.86
N LEU A 299 31.99 11.20 -33.68
CA LEU A 299 33.41 10.87 -33.54
C LEU A 299 33.70 9.45 -34.07
N GLN A 300 32.90 8.46 -33.67
CA GLN A 300 33.01 7.07 -34.12
C GLN A 300 32.73 6.83 -35.61
N ARG A 301 32.17 7.83 -36.33
CA ARG A 301 31.96 7.77 -37.78
C ARG A 301 33.11 8.39 -38.57
N LYS A 302 34.00 9.11 -37.89
CA LYS A 302 35.16 9.78 -38.49
C LYS A 302 36.45 8.94 -38.35
N ASP A 303 36.42 7.94 -37.48
CA ASP A 303 37.43 6.89 -37.34
C ASP A 303 37.02 5.68 -38.20
#